data_AF-D8JVP9-F1
#
_entry.id   AF-D8JVP9-F1
#
_cell.length_a   1.000
_cell.length_b   1.000
_cell.length_c   1.000
_cell.angle_alpha   90.00
_cell.angle_beta   90.00
_cell.angle_gamma   90.00
#
_symmetry.space_group_name_H-M   'P 1'
#
loop_
_entity.id
_entity.type
_entity.pdbx_description
1 polymer ?
#
loop_
_entity_poly.entity_id
_entity_poly.type
_entity_poly.pdbx_seq_one_letter_code
_entity_poly.pdbx_strand_id
1 'polypeptide(L)'
;MDQPPWLQAAWAEFGVREIPGKEDAPEILRYFRDAGDTNVETEATPWCAAFLGAMLKRAGYAGTGSLLARSYLDWGDRLDDARFGAVAVLSRGDDPNAGHVGFLLSDTNGKLYLLGGNQGDAVTVASFDKARLLGLRWPKENVEAASKGDDAIFSRVLAHVLEMEGGFSNDPYDPGGPTNRGITLEVYAKFRKETLDDGTRARLIAELKRIPDAIVTAIYRQRYFDPASCPVFTAPLALMHFDAAVNHGVGAAIRMLQGVAGVTVDGEIGPETLAAIGAKSLADLLDDYAETRRARYRALPHFWRFGRGWLKRVDATLALARTWAAAEATNRGLIEPQQIAKGEGKMGEKSKTEISSSDDSKWWLNSKTMWGTLITAAATVIPVLGPAVGIVLPADLITSFGDQVVTAAQALAGLFGTALAIYGRLKADTPLVLRKN
;
A
#
# COMPACT_ATOMS: atom_id res chain seq x y z
N MET A 1 -4.93 8.83 5.83
CA MET A 1 -3.55 9.34 5.69
C MET A 1 -2.71 8.11 5.40
N ASP A 2 -2.09 8.06 4.23
CA ASP A 2 -1.20 6.95 3.87
C ASP A 2 0.04 6.96 4.76
N GLN A 3 0.37 5.80 5.31
CA GLN A 3 1.59 5.65 6.09
C GLN A 3 2.81 5.63 5.16
N PRO A 4 3.97 6.15 5.59
CA PRO A 4 5.17 6.10 4.76
C PRO A 4 5.61 4.66 4.44
N PRO A 5 6.19 4.39 3.26
CA PRO A 5 6.54 3.04 2.80
C PRO A 5 7.57 2.35 3.70
N TRP A 6 8.50 3.09 4.31
CA TRP A 6 9.45 2.53 5.28
C TRP A 6 8.79 2.12 6.60
N LEU A 7 7.73 2.82 6.99
CA LEU A 7 6.94 2.45 8.16
C LEU A 7 6.10 1.20 7.86
N GLN A 8 5.56 1.07 6.64
CA GLN A 8 4.91 -0.15 6.19
C GLN A 8 5.88 -1.35 6.22
N ALA A 9 7.11 -1.18 5.72
CA ALA A 9 8.14 -2.21 5.81
C ALA A 9 8.45 -2.59 7.27
N ALA A 10 8.54 -1.61 8.17
CA ALA A 10 8.77 -1.85 9.59
C ALA A 10 7.64 -2.64 10.26
N TRP A 11 6.38 -2.35 9.92
CA TRP A 11 5.23 -3.08 10.45
C TRP A 11 5.19 -4.55 10.03
N ALA A 12 5.69 -4.87 8.84
CA ALA A 12 5.78 -6.26 8.35
C ALA A 12 6.73 -7.12 9.19
N GLU A 13 7.62 -6.51 9.98
CA GLU A 13 8.62 -7.18 10.81
C GLU A 13 8.23 -7.16 12.31
N PHE A 14 7.05 -6.64 12.65
CA PHE A 14 6.58 -6.58 14.04
C PHE A 14 6.55 -7.99 14.68
N GLY A 15 7.16 -8.12 15.86
CA GLY A 15 7.20 -9.37 16.62
C GLY A 15 8.44 -10.24 16.36
N VAL A 16 9.27 -9.94 15.36
CA VAL A 16 10.60 -10.59 15.20
C VAL A 16 11.42 -10.37 16.48
N ARG A 17 12.07 -11.43 16.96
CA ARG A 17 12.83 -11.42 18.22
C ARG A 17 14.08 -12.29 18.15
N GLU A 18 15.03 -11.99 19.02
CA GLU A 18 16.20 -12.83 19.26
C GLU A 18 15.81 -14.22 19.76
N ILE A 19 16.65 -15.22 19.48
CA ILE A 19 16.48 -16.59 19.93
C ILE A 19 17.36 -16.78 21.18
N PRO A 20 16.77 -17.11 22.35
CA PRO A 20 17.58 -17.33 23.55
C PRO A 20 18.53 -18.53 23.36
N GLY A 21 19.85 -18.30 23.39
CA GLY A 21 20.83 -19.38 23.35
C GLY A 21 22.07 -19.09 22.51
N LYS A 22 22.57 -20.11 21.80
CA LYS A 22 23.73 -20.02 20.89
C LYS A 22 23.34 -19.91 19.42
N GLU A 23 22.04 -19.87 19.14
CA GLU A 23 21.49 -19.76 17.79
C GLU A 23 21.07 -18.31 17.55
N ASP A 24 21.35 -17.76 16.36
CA ASP A 24 20.97 -16.40 16.00
C ASP A 24 19.71 -16.41 15.11
N ALA A 25 18.81 -15.44 15.29
CA ALA A 25 17.65 -15.26 14.44
C ALA A 25 18.09 -14.85 13.02
N PRO A 26 17.83 -15.67 11.99
CA PRO A 26 18.27 -15.38 10.62
C PRO A 26 17.67 -14.09 10.05
N GLU A 27 16.50 -13.66 10.55
CA GLU A 27 15.86 -12.39 10.24
C GLU A 27 16.66 -11.19 10.77
N ILE A 28 17.21 -11.27 11.98
CA ILE A 28 18.00 -10.18 12.57
C ILE A 28 19.33 -10.05 11.83
N LEU A 29 19.99 -11.18 11.52
CA LEU A 29 21.18 -11.20 10.67
C LEU A 29 20.92 -10.62 9.26
N ARG A 30 19.70 -10.76 8.74
CA ARG A 30 19.29 -10.12 7.47
C ARG A 30 19.26 -8.60 7.58
N TYR A 31 18.89 -8.02 8.72
CA TYR A 31 18.88 -6.57 8.88
C TYR A 31 20.27 -5.95 8.77
N PHE A 32 21.31 -6.60 9.31
CA PHE A 32 22.70 -6.12 9.16
C PHE A 32 23.12 -6.08 7.69
N ARG A 33 22.89 -7.18 6.96
CA ARG A 33 23.20 -7.25 5.52
C ARG A 33 22.42 -6.23 4.71
N ASP A 34 21.14 -6.04 5.03
CA ASP A 34 20.30 -5.04 4.38
C ASP A 34 20.84 -3.63 4.67
N ALA A 35 21.23 -3.33 5.91
CA ALA A 35 21.80 -2.05 6.31
C ALA A 35 23.21 -1.78 5.77
N GLY A 36 23.86 -2.75 5.13
CA GLY A 36 25.16 -2.59 4.46
C GLY A 36 26.35 -3.17 5.22
N ASP A 37 26.12 -3.90 6.32
CA ASP A 37 27.18 -4.58 7.08
C ASP A 37 27.03 -6.11 6.94
N THR A 38 28.01 -6.73 6.29
CA THR A 38 28.06 -8.19 6.10
C THR A 38 28.95 -8.91 7.09
N ASN A 39 29.65 -8.19 7.98
CA ASN A 39 30.66 -8.76 8.87
C ASN A 39 30.11 -9.10 10.26
N VAL A 40 28.85 -8.73 10.54
CA VAL A 40 28.18 -9.09 11.79
C VAL A 40 27.61 -10.49 11.68
N GLU A 41 28.16 -11.39 12.49
CA GLU A 41 27.77 -12.81 12.52
C GLU A 41 26.84 -13.16 13.68
N THR A 42 26.53 -12.21 14.57
CA THR A 42 25.70 -12.48 15.76
C THR A 42 24.67 -11.38 16.08
N GLU A 43 23.48 -11.80 16.53
CA GLU A 43 22.38 -10.94 16.95
C GLU A 43 22.62 -10.21 18.27
N ALA A 44 23.62 -10.64 19.06
CA ALA A 44 24.05 -9.94 20.28
C ALA A 44 24.56 -8.51 20.01
N THR A 45 24.87 -8.19 18.75
CA THR A 45 25.21 -6.83 18.32
C THR A 45 23.95 -5.96 18.33
N PRO A 46 23.96 -4.75 18.94
CA PRO A 46 22.79 -3.88 18.93
C PRO A 46 22.28 -3.57 17.52
N TRP A 47 21.06 -4.04 17.20
CA TRP A 47 20.52 -4.04 15.83
C TRP A 47 19.41 -3.02 15.55
N CYS A 48 19.18 -2.03 16.42
CA CYS A 48 18.16 -1.00 16.21
C CYS A 48 18.39 -0.18 14.92
N ALA A 49 19.63 0.24 14.65
CA ALA A 49 20.00 0.95 13.43
C ALA A 49 20.05 0.04 12.21
N ALA A 50 20.43 -1.22 12.38
CA ALA A 50 20.40 -2.25 11.33
C ALA A 50 18.97 -2.44 10.83
N PHE A 51 18.02 -2.65 11.75
CA PHE A 51 16.60 -2.76 11.46
C PHE A 51 16.09 -1.52 10.70
N LEU A 52 16.36 -0.32 11.22
CA LEU A 52 15.89 0.91 10.61
C LEU A 52 16.45 1.12 9.19
N GLY A 53 17.76 0.89 9.02
CA GLY A 53 18.41 0.94 7.71
C GLY A 53 17.85 -0.07 6.72
N ALA A 54 17.54 -1.28 7.19
CA ALA A 54 16.90 -2.30 6.38
C ALA A 54 15.50 -1.88 5.91
N MET A 55 14.69 -1.29 6.79
CA MET A 55 13.34 -0.83 6.43
C MET A 55 13.38 0.33 5.44
N LEU A 56 14.30 1.28 5.62
CA LEU A 56 14.53 2.35 4.67
C LEU A 56 14.92 1.78 3.30
N LYS A 57 15.90 0.87 3.25
CA LYS A 57 16.35 0.24 2.00
C LYS A 57 15.24 -0.52 1.30
N ARG A 58 14.42 -1.27 2.04
CA ARG A 58 13.26 -1.98 1.50
C ARG A 58 12.23 -1.02 0.93
N ALA A 59 12.06 0.15 1.52
CA ALA A 59 11.21 1.20 0.98
C ALA A 59 11.88 2.03 -0.14
N GLY A 60 13.06 1.62 -0.60
CA GLY A 60 13.79 2.31 -1.65
C GLY A 60 14.59 3.53 -1.18
N TYR A 61 14.79 3.75 0.11
CA TYR A 61 15.57 4.88 0.65
C TYR A 61 16.95 4.42 1.12
N ALA A 62 17.98 5.22 0.85
CA ALA A 62 19.29 4.98 1.43
C ALA A 62 19.27 5.28 2.94
N GLY A 63 19.62 4.29 3.76
CA GLY A 63 19.96 4.52 5.17
C GLY A 63 21.37 5.12 5.32
N THR A 64 21.87 5.22 6.55
CA THR A 64 23.23 5.75 6.79
C THR A 64 24.35 4.77 6.48
N GLY A 65 24.04 3.48 6.26
CA GLY A 65 25.04 2.43 6.12
C GLY A 65 25.81 2.10 7.42
N SER A 66 25.30 2.56 8.57
CA SER A 66 25.97 2.47 9.87
C SER A 66 25.04 1.82 10.89
N LEU A 67 25.63 1.04 11.81
CA LEU A 67 24.95 0.40 12.92
C LEU A 67 24.81 1.31 14.16
N LEU A 68 25.34 2.53 14.09
CA LEU A 68 25.20 3.51 15.17
C LEU A 68 23.85 4.22 15.07
N ALA A 69 23.00 4.10 16.09
CA ALA A 69 21.70 4.80 16.11
C ALA A 69 21.81 6.32 15.87
N ARG A 70 22.88 6.94 16.39
CA ARG A 70 23.14 8.38 16.24
C ARG A 70 23.64 8.81 14.86
N SER A 71 24.04 7.88 13.98
CA SER A 71 24.37 8.24 12.58
C SER A 71 23.21 8.94 11.88
N TYR A 72 21.97 8.64 12.30
CA TYR A 72 20.77 9.24 11.74
C TYR A 72 20.60 10.70 12.17
N LEU A 73 21.38 11.27 13.09
CA LEU A 73 21.31 12.71 13.39
C LEU A 73 21.69 13.57 12.18
N ASP A 74 22.53 13.10 11.27
CA ASP A 74 22.93 13.87 10.08
C ASP A 74 22.28 13.34 8.79
N TRP A 75 21.29 12.45 8.93
CA TRP A 75 20.61 11.79 7.82
C TRP A 75 19.29 12.46 7.48
N GLY A 76 18.99 12.61 6.19
CA GLY A 76 17.71 13.14 5.72
C GLY A 76 17.51 14.63 6.01
N ASP A 77 16.26 15.07 6.02
CA ASP A 77 15.85 16.41 6.40
C ASP A 77 15.48 16.46 7.89
N ARG A 78 15.91 17.53 8.56
CA ARG A 78 15.54 17.78 9.96
C ARG A 78 14.07 18.17 10.05
N LEU A 79 13.36 17.55 11.00
CA LEU A 79 12.02 17.97 11.39
C LEU A 79 12.07 18.68 12.74
N ASP A 80 11.32 19.78 12.83
CA ASP A 80 11.13 20.51 14.09
C ASP A 80 9.95 19.94 14.91
N ASP A 81 8.93 19.41 14.22
CA ASP A 81 7.75 18.81 14.82
C ASP A 81 7.63 17.31 14.58
N ALA A 82 6.94 16.64 15.51
CA ALA A 82 6.61 15.23 15.43
C ALA A 82 5.77 14.92 14.17
N ARG A 83 6.27 14.01 13.33
CA ARG A 83 5.57 13.51 12.14
C ARG A 83 5.46 11.99 12.18
N PHE A 84 4.28 11.47 11.90
CA PHE A 84 4.04 10.03 11.81
C PHE A 84 4.98 9.39 10.77
N GLY A 85 5.75 8.38 11.20
CA GLY A 85 6.78 7.70 10.42
C GLY A 85 8.16 8.38 10.42
N ALA A 86 8.35 9.51 11.11
CA ALA A 86 9.67 10.14 11.22
C ALA A 86 10.68 9.21 11.90
N VAL A 87 11.95 9.28 11.50
CA VAL A 87 13.05 8.62 12.21
C VAL A 87 13.34 9.43 13.47
N ALA A 88 13.11 8.82 14.64
CA ALA A 88 13.42 9.41 15.94
C ALA A 88 14.74 8.85 16.47
N VAL A 89 15.68 9.73 16.77
CA VAL A 89 16.97 9.38 17.37
C VAL A 89 16.95 9.75 18.85
N LEU A 90 17.20 8.77 19.71
CA LEU A 90 17.17 8.92 21.16
C LEU A 90 18.56 8.74 21.78
N SER A 91 18.80 9.42 22.90
CA SER A 91 19.93 9.14 23.77
C SER A 91 19.76 7.81 24.52
N ARG A 92 20.88 7.21 24.90
CA ARG A 92 20.95 6.07 25.81
C ARG A 92 21.97 6.38 26.91
N GLY A 93 21.50 7.00 27.99
CA GLY A 93 22.37 7.59 29.02
C GLY A 93 23.16 8.78 28.47
N ASP A 94 24.30 9.06 29.12
CA ASP A 94 25.14 10.23 28.81
C ASP A 94 26.25 9.94 27.79
N ASP A 95 26.48 8.68 27.41
CA ASP A 95 27.52 8.31 26.45
C ASP A 95 27.17 8.84 25.05
N PRO A 96 27.99 9.71 24.41
CA PRO A 96 27.77 10.24 23.07
C PRO A 96 27.78 9.16 21.96
N ASN A 97 28.32 7.97 22.22
CA ASN A 97 28.34 6.85 21.27
C ASN A 97 27.14 5.89 21.43
N ALA A 98 26.38 6.01 22.51
CA ALA A 98 25.21 5.17 22.78
C ALA A 98 23.90 5.88 22.40
N GLY A 99 23.04 5.20 21.65
CA GLY A 99 21.73 5.73 21.28
C GLY A 99 20.72 4.64 20.98
N HIS A 100 19.49 5.06 20.69
CA HIS A 100 18.43 4.21 20.15
C HIS A 100 17.77 4.91 18.97
N VAL A 101 17.22 4.15 18.04
CA VAL A 101 16.52 4.71 16.88
C VAL A 101 15.26 3.89 16.56
N GLY A 102 14.22 4.56 16.09
CA GLY A 102 12.96 3.92 15.67
C GLY A 102 12.08 4.88 14.88
N PHE A 103 11.00 4.36 14.31
CA PHE A 103 10.01 5.16 13.58
C PHE A 103 8.92 5.68 14.51
N LEU A 104 8.67 6.98 14.49
CA LEU A 104 7.71 7.67 15.35
C LEU A 104 6.26 7.35 14.96
N LEU A 105 5.49 6.79 15.88
CA LEU A 105 4.06 6.55 15.73
C LEU A 105 3.20 7.63 16.40
N SER A 106 3.63 8.14 17.55
CA SER A 106 2.90 9.17 18.28
C SER A 106 3.81 9.91 19.24
N ASP A 107 3.49 11.19 19.46
CA ASP A 107 4.03 12.04 20.52
C ASP A 107 2.84 12.54 21.36
N THR A 108 2.70 12.01 22.56
CA THR A 108 1.60 12.38 23.46
C THR A 108 2.01 12.23 24.92
N ASN A 109 1.52 13.12 25.78
CA ASN A 109 1.75 13.07 27.23
C ASN A 109 3.23 12.97 27.63
N GLY A 110 4.12 13.68 26.91
CA GLY A 110 5.56 13.65 27.17
C GLY A 110 6.24 12.34 26.81
N LYS A 111 5.56 11.44 26.09
CA LYS A 111 6.10 10.16 25.63
C LYS A 111 6.08 10.07 24.11
N LEU A 112 7.13 9.45 23.58
CA LEU A 112 7.25 9.06 22.18
C LEU A 112 6.98 7.57 22.05
N TYR A 113 6.09 7.18 21.14
CA TYR A 113 5.82 5.80 20.81
C TYR A 113 6.54 5.45 19.52
N LEU A 114 7.51 4.55 19.59
CA LEU A 114 8.35 4.18 18.46
C LEU A 114 8.14 2.72 18.06
N LEU A 115 7.98 2.49 16.75
CA LEU A 115 8.17 1.17 16.14
C LEU A 115 9.65 1.01 15.81
N GLY A 116 10.33 0.07 16.46
CA GLY A 116 11.77 -0.09 16.31
C GLY A 116 12.23 -1.50 16.64
N GLY A 117 13.39 -1.87 16.09
CA GLY A 117 14.09 -3.11 16.40
C GLY A 117 14.91 -3.00 17.69
N ASN A 118 15.28 -4.15 18.24
CA ASN A 118 16.04 -4.29 19.48
C ASN A 118 15.39 -3.60 20.70
N GLN A 119 14.05 -3.64 20.78
CA GLN A 119 13.26 -3.12 21.89
C GLN A 119 12.74 -4.27 22.74
N GLY A 120 13.50 -4.64 23.76
CA GLY A 120 13.29 -5.90 24.49
C GLY A 120 13.64 -7.10 23.62
N ASP A 121 14.79 -7.02 22.93
CA ASP A 121 15.33 -8.04 22.05
C ASP A 121 14.36 -8.44 20.92
N ALA A 122 13.52 -7.47 20.49
CA ALA A 122 12.48 -7.67 19.50
C ALA A 122 12.11 -6.40 18.72
N VAL A 123 11.41 -6.56 17.59
CA VAL A 123 10.73 -5.48 16.87
C VAL A 123 9.38 -5.24 17.53
N THR A 124 9.23 -4.12 18.22
CA THR A 124 8.02 -3.82 19.01
C THR A 124 7.63 -2.35 18.88
N VAL A 125 6.47 -2.01 19.45
CA VAL A 125 6.13 -0.62 19.78
C VAL A 125 6.43 -0.41 21.25
N ALA A 126 7.33 0.54 21.54
CA ALA A 126 7.70 0.89 22.90
C ALA A 126 7.55 2.40 23.13
N SER A 127 7.21 2.76 24.37
CA SER A 127 7.15 4.16 24.79
C SER A 127 8.49 4.60 25.37
N PHE A 128 8.95 5.77 24.98
CA PHE A 128 10.16 6.42 25.46
C PHE A 128 9.84 7.80 26.01
N ASP A 129 10.62 8.26 26.99
CA ASP A 129 10.50 9.63 27.48
C ASP A 129 10.95 10.63 26.40
N LYS A 130 10.15 11.68 26.17
CA LYS A 130 10.46 12.71 25.16
C LYS A 130 11.76 13.46 25.49
N ALA A 131 12.17 13.53 26.75
CA ALA A 131 13.46 14.12 27.14
C ALA A 131 14.68 13.38 26.54
N ARG A 132 14.51 12.14 26.09
CA ARG A 132 15.57 11.37 25.41
C ARG A 132 15.73 11.72 23.93
N LEU A 133 14.80 12.49 23.35
CA LEU A 133 14.83 12.82 21.92
C LEU A 133 15.99 13.75 21.60
N LEU A 134 16.87 13.30 20.70
CA LEU A 134 17.99 14.10 20.19
C LEU A 134 17.65 14.77 18.86
N GLY A 135 16.79 14.14 18.06
CA GLY A 135 16.36 14.69 16.79
C GLY A 135 15.33 13.83 16.07
N LEU A 136 14.55 14.49 15.21
CA LEU A 136 13.64 13.87 14.26
C LEU A 136 14.16 14.10 12.84
N ARG A 137 14.06 13.06 12.01
CA ARG A 137 14.49 13.09 10.61
C ARG A 137 13.45 12.52 9.68
N TRP A 138 13.44 13.05 8.47
CA TRP A 138 12.62 12.59 7.36
C TRP A 138 13.53 12.21 6.19
N PRO A 139 13.28 11.11 5.47
CA PRO A 139 14.08 10.81 4.29
C PRO A 139 13.91 11.91 3.23
N LYS A 140 15.02 12.29 2.59
CA LYS A 140 14.98 13.08 1.36
C LYS A 140 14.26 12.26 0.28
N GLU A 141 13.36 12.90 -0.48
CA GLU A 141 12.57 12.21 -1.49
C GLU A 141 13.48 11.41 -2.44
N ASN A 142 13.22 10.10 -2.59
CA ASN A 142 13.88 9.32 -3.64
C ASN A 142 13.04 9.40 -4.92
N VAL A 143 13.18 10.50 -5.65
CA VAL A 143 12.46 10.76 -6.90
C VAL A 143 12.98 9.86 -8.05
N GLU A 144 14.21 9.36 -7.97
CA GLU A 144 14.87 8.73 -9.13
C GLU A 144 14.61 7.24 -9.31
N ALA A 145 14.47 6.45 -8.23
CA ALA A 145 14.31 5.00 -8.34
C ALA A 145 12.83 4.58 -8.52
N ALA A 146 11.91 5.27 -7.86
CA ALA A 146 10.47 5.07 -8.03
C ALA A 146 9.98 5.56 -9.41
N SER A 147 10.52 6.68 -9.93
CA SER A 147 10.13 7.19 -11.25
C SER A 147 10.63 6.29 -12.38
N LYS A 148 11.87 5.77 -12.34
CA LYS A 148 12.40 4.94 -13.44
C LYS A 148 11.68 3.61 -13.62
N GLY A 149 11.31 2.93 -12.53
CA GLY A 149 10.58 1.65 -12.59
C GLY A 149 9.13 1.83 -13.06
N ASP A 150 8.45 2.84 -12.50
CA ASP A 150 7.08 3.21 -12.89
C ASP A 150 7.00 3.68 -14.34
N ASP A 151 7.94 4.55 -14.77
CA ASP A 151 8.01 5.06 -16.14
C ASP A 151 8.27 3.94 -17.15
N ALA A 152 9.07 2.92 -16.78
CA ALA A 152 9.34 1.76 -17.62
C ALA A 152 8.09 0.87 -17.78
N ILE A 153 7.36 0.59 -16.70
CA ILE A 153 6.09 -0.16 -16.76
C ILE A 153 5.07 0.63 -17.59
N PHE A 154 4.90 1.91 -17.29
CA PHE A 154 3.94 2.76 -17.99
C PHE A 154 4.21 2.81 -19.49
N SER A 155 5.46 3.06 -19.90
CA SER A 155 5.85 3.11 -21.32
C SER A 155 5.54 1.80 -22.04
N ARG A 156 5.78 0.67 -21.39
CA ARG A 156 5.56 -0.67 -21.96
C ARG A 156 4.07 -1.00 -22.11
N VAL A 157 3.25 -0.71 -21.09
CA VAL A 157 1.80 -0.95 -21.17
C VAL A 157 1.11 0.04 -22.12
N LEU A 158 1.60 1.28 -22.19
CA LEU A 158 1.10 2.29 -23.10
C LEU A 158 1.32 1.88 -24.56
N ALA A 159 2.49 1.32 -24.89
CA ALA A 159 2.76 0.83 -26.24
C ALA A 159 1.71 -0.20 -26.70
N HIS A 160 1.36 -1.17 -25.84
CA HIS A 160 0.31 -2.16 -26.12
C HIS A 160 -1.06 -1.52 -26.30
N VAL A 161 -1.47 -0.61 -25.41
CA VAL A 161 -2.77 0.07 -25.54
C VAL A 161 -2.84 0.85 -26.85
N LEU A 162 -1.79 1.60 -27.20
CA LEU A 162 -1.77 2.41 -28.43
C LEU A 162 -1.77 1.56 -29.70
N GLU A 163 -1.19 0.35 -29.68
CA GLU A 163 -1.30 -0.61 -30.78
C GLU A 163 -2.76 -1.04 -30.99
N MET A 164 -3.53 -1.18 -29.91
CA MET A 164 -4.93 -1.61 -29.94
C MET A 164 -5.93 -0.48 -30.28
N GLU A 165 -5.62 0.78 -29.96
CA GLU A 165 -6.47 1.96 -30.23
C GLU A 165 -6.44 2.41 -31.70
N GLY A 166 -5.39 2.10 -32.46
CA GLY A 166 -5.26 2.47 -33.87
C GLY A 166 -4.98 3.97 -34.12
N GLY A 167 -5.27 4.42 -35.34
CA GLY A 167 -4.95 5.78 -35.82
C GLY A 167 -6.10 6.78 -35.72
N PHE A 168 -5.99 7.90 -36.45
CA PHE A 168 -7.04 8.92 -36.51
C PHE A 168 -8.32 8.39 -37.15
N SER A 169 -9.46 8.65 -36.51
CA SER A 169 -10.79 8.43 -37.05
C SER A 169 -11.67 9.66 -36.81
N ASN A 170 -12.60 9.90 -37.72
CA ASN A 170 -13.59 10.97 -37.61
C ASN A 170 -14.85 10.53 -38.36
N ASP A 171 -15.53 9.55 -37.79
CA ASP A 171 -16.78 9.01 -38.33
C ASP A 171 -17.95 9.91 -37.90
N PRO A 172 -18.82 10.37 -38.83
CA PRO A 172 -19.99 11.19 -38.50
C PRO A 172 -20.98 10.53 -37.51
N TYR A 173 -20.93 9.21 -37.37
CA TYR A 173 -21.76 8.44 -36.45
C TYR A 173 -21.02 8.03 -35.16
N ASP A 174 -19.76 8.43 -34.99
CA ASP A 174 -19.04 8.25 -33.73
C ASP A 174 -19.48 9.33 -32.72
N PRO A 175 -20.16 8.96 -31.61
CA PRO A 175 -20.56 9.92 -30.60
C PRO A 175 -19.37 10.63 -29.92
N GLY A 176 -18.16 10.05 -30.00
CA GLY A 176 -16.93 10.68 -29.50
C GLY A 176 -16.31 11.71 -30.46
N GLY A 177 -16.78 11.76 -31.72
CA GLY A 177 -16.28 12.65 -32.75
C GLY A 177 -14.82 12.39 -33.16
N PRO A 178 -14.09 13.40 -33.66
CA PRO A 178 -12.69 13.25 -34.06
C PRO A 178 -11.84 12.66 -32.94
N THR A 179 -11.20 11.52 -33.21
CA THR A 179 -10.43 10.74 -32.24
C THR A 179 -9.10 10.34 -32.86
N ASN A 180 -8.00 10.48 -32.12
CA ASN A 180 -6.69 10.00 -32.53
C ASN A 180 -6.02 9.24 -31.39
N ARG A 181 -5.44 8.06 -31.65
CA ARG A 181 -4.74 7.27 -30.63
C ARG A 181 -5.61 7.04 -29.38
N GLY A 182 -6.92 6.84 -29.56
CA GLY A 182 -7.91 6.69 -28.47
C GLY A 182 -8.28 7.97 -27.71
N ILE A 183 -7.77 9.14 -28.12
CA ILE A 183 -8.03 10.44 -27.49
C ILE A 183 -9.06 11.21 -28.32
N THR A 184 -10.23 11.45 -27.75
CA THR A 184 -11.28 12.26 -28.38
C THR A 184 -10.93 13.75 -28.33
N LEU A 185 -11.53 14.53 -29.23
CA LEU A 185 -11.35 15.99 -29.25
C LEU A 185 -11.73 16.66 -27.93
N GLU A 186 -12.76 16.19 -27.25
CA GLU A 186 -13.17 16.73 -25.94
C GLU A 186 -12.11 16.48 -24.87
N VAL A 187 -11.51 15.29 -24.86
CA VAL A 187 -10.44 14.93 -23.92
C VAL A 187 -9.21 15.79 -24.20
N TYR A 188 -8.87 15.96 -25.46
CA TYR A 188 -7.77 16.82 -25.88
C TYR A 188 -8.00 18.28 -25.46
N ALA A 189 -9.18 18.85 -25.75
CA ALA A 189 -9.54 20.21 -25.36
C ALA A 189 -9.47 20.41 -23.85
N LYS A 190 -10.01 19.46 -23.07
CA LYS A 190 -9.96 19.49 -21.61
C LYS A 190 -8.52 19.44 -21.08
N PHE A 191 -7.66 18.62 -21.68
CA PHE A 191 -6.24 18.55 -21.31
C PHE A 191 -5.52 19.88 -21.59
N ARG A 192 -5.85 20.53 -22.71
CA ARG A 192 -5.35 21.86 -23.08
C ARG A 192 -5.93 23.00 -22.23
N LYS A 193 -6.96 22.72 -21.43
CA LYS A 193 -7.75 23.71 -20.66
C LYS A 193 -8.41 24.74 -21.57
N GLU A 194 -8.86 24.30 -22.73
CA GLU A 194 -9.52 25.15 -23.74
C GLU A 194 -11.00 24.77 -23.87
N THR A 195 -11.86 25.77 -24.06
CA THR A 195 -13.27 25.54 -24.37
C THR A 195 -13.41 25.01 -25.79
N LEU A 196 -14.20 23.95 -25.96
CA LEU A 196 -14.54 23.42 -27.28
C LEU A 196 -15.79 24.14 -27.81
N ASP A 197 -15.59 25.02 -28.79
CA ASP A 197 -16.64 25.78 -29.46
C ASP A 197 -16.32 25.92 -30.96
N ASP A 198 -17.20 26.58 -31.73
CA ASP A 198 -17.04 26.73 -33.19
C ASP A 198 -15.74 27.47 -33.58
N GLY A 199 -15.23 28.35 -32.70
CA GLY A 199 -14.00 29.10 -32.91
C GLY A 199 -12.73 28.27 -32.66
N THR A 200 -12.77 27.33 -31.73
CA THR A 200 -11.60 26.50 -31.37
C THR A 200 -11.60 25.13 -32.06
N ARG A 201 -12.76 24.61 -32.46
CA ARG A 201 -12.95 23.24 -32.96
C ARG A 201 -12.04 22.88 -34.13
N ALA A 202 -12.00 23.72 -35.17
CA ALA A 202 -11.21 23.43 -36.37
C ALA A 202 -9.70 23.35 -36.07
N ARG A 203 -9.18 24.26 -35.23
CA ARG A 203 -7.79 24.25 -34.76
C ARG A 203 -7.50 22.98 -33.96
N LEU A 204 -8.33 22.68 -32.95
CA LEU A 204 -8.13 21.53 -32.08
C LEU A 204 -8.16 20.20 -32.85
N ILE A 205 -8.98 20.09 -33.91
CA ILE A 205 -8.98 18.91 -34.79
C ILE A 205 -7.64 18.80 -35.55
N ALA A 206 -7.13 19.92 -36.08
CA ALA A 206 -5.85 19.93 -36.78
C ALA A 206 -4.67 19.58 -35.86
N GLU A 207 -4.70 20.06 -34.61
CA GLU A 207 -3.73 19.72 -33.57
C GLU A 207 -3.86 18.24 -33.15
N LEU A 208 -5.07 17.76 -32.90
CA LEU A 208 -5.33 16.36 -32.53
C LEU A 208 -4.83 15.38 -33.60
N LYS A 209 -4.98 15.72 -34.89
CA LYS A 209 -4.42 14.92 -36.01
C LYS A 209 -2.90 14.76 -35.95
N ARG A 210 -2.19 15.73 -35.35
CA ARG A 210 -0.73 15.75 -35.23
C ARG A 210 -0.30 15.73 -33.76
N ILE A 211 -1.11 15.11 -32.89
CA ILE A 211 -0.86 15.09 -31.45
C ILE A 211 0.54 14.50 -31.17
N PRO A 212 1.43 15.23 -30.47
CA PRO A 212 2.76 14.72 -30.15
C PRO A 212 2.67 13.54 -29.18
N ASP A 213 3.55 12.55 -29.33
CA ASP A 213 3.58 11.38 -28.43
C ASP A 213 3.73 11.78 -26.96
N ALA A 214 4.50 12.83 -26.65
CA ALA A 214 4.62 13.36 -25.29
C ALA A 214 3.27 13.79 -24.68
N ILE A 215 2.38 14.36 -25.50
CA ILE A 215 1.04 14.76 -25.06
C ILE A 215 0.12 13.55 -24.91
N VAL A 216 0.22 12.58 -25.83
CA VAL A 216 -0.49 11.29 -25.71
C VAL A 216 -0.11 10.61 -24.39
N THR A 217 1.18 10.45 -24.14
CA THR A 217 1.74 9.87 -22.90
C THR A 217 1.23 10.60 -21.65
N ALA A 218 1.28 11.94 -21.64
CA ALA A 218 0.79 12.72 -20.51
C ALA A 218 -0.72 12.53 -20.25
N ILE A 219 -1.54 12.52 -21.30
CA ILE A 219 -2.98 12.29 -21.19
C ILE A 219 -3.25 10.89 -20.62
N TYR A 220 -2.59 9.86 -21.13
CA TYR A 220 -2.81 8.50 -20.68
C TYR A 220 -2.40 8.29 -19.22
N ARG A 221 -1.28 8.89 -18.80
CA ARG A 221 -0.81 8.82 -17.42
C ARG A 221 -1.79 9.48 -16.46
N GLN A 222 -2.11 10.74 -16.72
CA GLN A 222 -2.94 11.56 -15.83
C GLN A 222 -4.40 11.13 -15.78
N ARG A 223 -4.93 10.58 -16.88
CA ARG A 223 -6.36 10.24 -16.96
C ARG A 223 -6.67 8.80 -16.61
N TYR A 224 -5.73 7.87 -16.81
CA TYR A 224 -6.00 6.45 -16.67
C TYR A 224 -4.99 5.72 -15.79
N PHE A 225 -3.68 5.84 -16.05
CA PHE A 225 -2.67 5.02 -15.37
C PHE A 225 -2.56 5.34 -13.87
N ASP A 226 -2.31 6.61 -13.52
CA ASP A 226 -2.18 7.00 -12.12
C ASP A 226 -3.52 6.92 -11.38
N PRO A 227 -4.66 7.41 -11.94
CA PRO A 227 -5.96 7.31 -11.26
C PRO A 227 -6.46 5.88 -11.07
N ALA A 228 -6.01 4.92 -11.88
CA ALA A 228 -6.31 3.49 -11.70
C ALA A 228 -5.31 2.79 -10.76
N SER A 229 -4.44 3.55 -10.08
CA SER A 229 -3.41 3.05 -9.17
C SER A 229 -2.45 2.04 -9.83
N CYS A 230 -2.22 2.12 -11.14
CA CYS A 230 -1.33 1.21 -11.85
C CYS A 230 0.13 1.19 -11.35
N PRO A 231 0.72 2.27 -10.80
CA PRO A 231 2.10 2.26 -10.29
C PRO A 231 2.39 1.23 -9.20
N VAL A 232 1.39 0.67 -8.52
CA VAL A 232 1.58 -0.35 -7.47
C VAL A 232 1.55 -1.78 -8.01
N PHE A 233 1.24 -1.96 -9.30
CA PHE A 233 1.03 -3.28 -9.92
C PHE A 233 2.24 -3.73 -10.74
N THR A 234 2.52 -5.03 -10.70
CA THR A 234 3.53 -5.62 -11.59
C THR A 234 3.14 -5.43 -13.05
N ALA A 235 4.11 -5.42 -13.98
CA ALA A 235 3.84 -5.16 -15.39
C ALA A 235 2.70 -6.01 -15.99
N PRO A 236 2.55 -7.32 -15.69
CA PRO A 236 1.42 -8.11 -16.17
C PRO A 236 0.05 -7.66 -15.66
N LEU A 237 -0.06 -7.32 -14.37
CA LEU A 237 -1.33 -6.83 -13.81
C LEU A 237 -1.62 -5.40 -14.26
N ALA A 238 -0.59 -4.54 -14.27
CA ALA A 238 -0.69 -3.17 -14.78
C ALA A 238 -1.18 -3.17 -16.24
N LEU A 239 -0.69 -4.08 -17.09
CA LEU A 239 -1.13 -4.23 -18.47
C LEU A 239 -2.65 -4.51 -18.55
N MET A 240 -3.13 -5.52 -17.82
CA MET A 240 -4.56 -5.87 -17.83
C MET A 240 -5.43 -4.77 -17.22
N HIS A 241 -4.96 -4.13 -16.15
CA HIS A 241 -5.73 -3.13 -15.41
C HIS A 241 -5.79 -1.79 -16.14
N PHE A 242 -4.67 -1.32 -16.67
CA PHE A 242 -4.59 -0.09 -17.47
C PHE A 242 -5.44 -0.20 -18.74
N ASP A 243 -5.32 -1.30 -19.49
CA ASP A 243 -6.17 -1.55 -20.66
C ASP A 243 -7.67 -1.56 -20.28
N ALA A 244 -8.04 -2.17 -19.15
CA ALA A 244 -9.41 -2.12 -18.66
C ALA A 244 -9.86 -0.69 -18.30
N ALA A 245 -9.00 0.11 -17.68
CA ALA A 245 -9.30 1.50 -17.30
C ALA A 245 -9.55 2.38 -18.53
N VAL A 246 -8.80 2.16 -19.62
CA VAL A 246 -9.01 2.87 -20.90
C VAL A 246 -10.35 2.49 -21.53
N ASN A 247 -10.68 1.19 -21.58
CA ASN A 247 -11.89 0.71 -22.26
C ASN A 247 -13.19 0.90 -21.47
N HIS A 248 -13.14 0.73 -20.15
CA HIS A 248 -14.33 0.69 -19.29
C HIS A 248 -14.44 1.92 -18.39
N GLY A 249 -13.41 2.77 -18.35
CA GLY A 249 -13.25 3.84 -17.38
C GLY A 249 -12.58 3.35 -16.09
N VAL A 250 -11.80 4.24 -15.48
CA VAL A 250 -11.01 4.00 -14.25
C VAL A 250 -11.85 3.35 -13.16
N GLY A 251 -12.97 3.97 -12.77
CA GLY A 251 -13.80 3.45 -11.67
C GLY A 251 -14.42 2.08 -11.96
N ALA A 252 -14.76 1.78 -13.23
CA ALA A 252 -15.28 0.46 -13.58
C ALA A 252 -14.19 -0.62 -13.55
N ALA A 253 -12.97 -0.28 -14.01
CA ALA A 253 -11.82 -1.18 -13.93
C ALA A 253 -11.46 -1.51 -12.48
N ILE A 254 -11.42 -0.50 -11.59
CA ILE A 254 -11.20 -0.70 -10.15
C ILE A 254 -12.27 -1.63 -9.57
N ARG A 255 -13.55 -1.37 -9.82
CA ARG A 255 -14.65 -2.20 -9.29
C ARG A 255 -14.60 -3.65 -9.79
N MET A 256 -14.23 -3.88 -11.05
CA MET A 256 -14.03 -5.23 -11.55
C MET A 256 -12.85 -5.92 -10.86
N LEU A 257 -11.72 -5.23 -10.68
CA LEU A 257 -10.56 -5.77 -9.99
C LEU A 257 -10.87 -6.10 -8.52
N GLN A 258 -11.65 -5.26 -7.84
CA GLN A 258 -12.15 -5.53 -6.48
C GLN A 258 -13.05 -6.76 -6.41
N GLY A 259 -13.97 -6.90 -7.36
CA GLY A 259 -14.83 -8.09 -7.45
C GLY A 259 -14.02 -9.38 -7.64
N VAL A 260 -12.98 -9.32 -8.46
CA VAL A 260 -12.04 -10.43 -8.68
C VAL A 260 -11.19 -10.71 -7.43
N ALA A 261 -10.74 -9.66 -6.75
CA ALA A 261 -9.99 -9.77 -5.51
C ALA A 261 -10.85 -10.31 -4.35
N GLY A 262 -12.18 -10.24 -4.46
CA GLY A 262 -13.12 -10.72 -3.45
C GLY A 262 -13.30 -9.74 -2.28
N VAL A 263 -13.12 -8.44 -2.53
CA VAL A 263 -13.28 -7.38 -1.53
C VAL A 263 -14.53 -6.54 -1.81
N THR A 264 -14.84 -5.64 -0.89
CA THR A 264 -15.91 -4.63 -1.07
C THR A 264 -15.66 -3.83 -2.35
N VAL A 265 -16.70 -3.71 -3.18
CA VAL A 265 -16.63 -3.04 -4.49
C VAL A 265 -16.99 -1.57 -4.34
N ASP A 266 -16.13 -0.79 -3.67
CA ASP A 266 -16.34 0.64 -3.39
C ASP A 266 -15.78 1.57 -4.48
N GLY A 267 -14.92 1.08 -5.36
CA GLY A 267 -14.28 1.84 -6.43
C GLY A 267 -12.97 2.52 -6.04
N GLU A 268 -12.38 2.17 -4.90
CA GLU A 268 -11.10 2.69 -4.42
C GLU A 268 -10.07 1.56 -4.17
N ILE A 269 -8.84 1.72 -4.68
CA ILE A 269 -7.76 0.76 -4.42
C ILE A 269 -7.08 1.16 -3.10
N GLY A 270 -7.70 0.75 -1.99
CA GLY A 270 -7.15 0.89 -0.64
C GLY A 270 -6.36 -0.34 -0.17
N PRO A 271 -5.88 -0.32 1.09
CA PRO A 271 -5.09 -1.41 1.66
C PRO A 271 -5.78 -2.78 1.63
N GLU A 272 -7.10 -2.84 1.81
CA GLU A 272 -7.87 -4.09 1.74
C GLU A 272 -7.81 -4.71 0.33
N THR A 273 -8.05 -3.88 -0.69
CA THR A 273 -7.94 -4.26 -2.10
C THR A 273 -6.52 -4.74 -2.43
N LEU A 274 -5.50 -4.01 -1.98
CA LEU A 274 -4.09 -4.38 -2.18
C LEU A 274 -3.74 -5.70 -1.48
N ALA A 275 -4.14 -5.88 -0.23
CA ALA A 275 -3.88 -7.11 0.52
C ALA A 275 -4.53 -8.33 -0.16
N ALA A 276 -5.78 -8.20 -0.61
CA ALA A 276 -6.48 -9.26 -1.33
C ALA A 276 -5.84 -9.59 -2.69
N ILE A 277 -5.38 -8.57 -3.42
CA ILE A 277 -4.60 -8.77 -4.65
C ILE A 277 -3.27 -9.49 -4.35
N GLY A 278 -2.56 -9.09 -3.30
CA GLY A 278 -1.28 -9.68 -2.91
C GLY A 278 -1.38 -11.12 -2.41
N ALA A 279 -2.54 -11.51 -1.86
CA ALA A 279 -2.81 -12.88 -1.41
C ALA A 279 -3.16 -13.85 -2.55
N LYS A 280 -3.56 -13.34 -3.72
CA LYS A 280 -3.91 -14.16 -4.89
C LYS A 280 -2.69 -14.47 -5.75
N SER A 281 -2.68 -15.65 -6.37
CA SER A 281 -1.70 -15.93 -7.42
C SER A 281 -1.95 -15.00 -8.60
N LEU A 282 -0.88 -14.51 -9.25
CA LEU A 282 -1.02 -13.65 -10.42
C LEU A 282 -1.77 -14.36 -11.55
N ALA A 283 -1.55 -15.66 -11.73
CA ALA A 283 -2.21 -16.43 -12.78
C ALA A 283 -3.73 -16.43 -12.61
N ASP A 284 -4.22 -16.78 -11.40
CA ASP A 284 -5.65 -16.79 -11.11
C ASP A 284 -6.25 -15.39 -11.20
N LEU A 285 -5.53 -14.38 -10.70
CA LEU A 285 -5.96 -12.99 -10.76
C LEU A 285 -6.15 -12.50 -12.20
N LEU A 286 -5.20 -12.80 -13.10
CA LEU A 286 -5.29 -12.43 -14.51
C LEU A 286 -6.44 -13.14 -15.21
N ASP A 287 -6.66 -14.42 -14.91
CA ASP A 287 -7.68 -15.25 -15.54
C ASP A 287 -9.08 -14.84 -15.10
N ASP A 288 -9.31 -14.69 -13.80
CA ASP A 288 -10.56 -14.22 -13.23
C ASP A 288 -10.89 -12.79 -13.71
N TYR A 289 -9.86 -11.95 -13.84
CA TYR A 289 -10.05 -10.59 -14.34
C TYR A 289 -10.37 -10.55 -15.82
N ALA A 290 -9.72 -11.40 -16.63
CA ALA A 290 -10.07 -11.55 -18.04
C ALA A 290 -11.53 -12.03 -18.20
N GLU A 291 -11.96 -13.04 -17.44
CA GLU A 291 -13.34 -13.52 -17.48
C GLU A 291 -14.35 -12.45 -17.07
N THR A 292 -14.06 -11.70 -16.00
CA THR A 292 -14.90 -10.57 -15.56
C THR A 292 -15.05 -9.51 -16.66
N ARG A 293 -13.95 -9.19 -17.37
CA ARG A 293 -13.97 -8.27 -18.51
C ARG A 293 -14.78 -8.83 -19.69
N ARG A 294 -14.59 -10.10 -20.04
CA ARG A 294 -15.36 -10.77 -21.11
C ARG A 294 -16.85 -10.77 -20.79
N ALA A 295 -17.23 -11.06 -19.54
CA ALA A 295 -18.61 -11.03 -19.07
C ALA A 295 -19.21 -9.62 -19.17
N ARG A 296 -18.48 -8.59 -18.75
CA ARG A 296 -18.90 -7.19 -18.88
C ARG A 296 -19.13 -6.79 -20.34
N TYR A 297 -18.24 -7.17 -21.26
CA TYR A 297 -18.44 -6.90 -22.68
C TYR A 297 -19.69 -7.59 -23.23
N ARG A 298 -19.92 -8.86 -22.90
CA ARG A 298 -21.11 -9.62 -23.33
C ARG A 298 -22.41 -8.99 -22.85
N ALA A 299 -22.39 -8.26 -21.74
CA ALA A 299 -23.54 -7.55 -21.20
C ALA A 299 -23.85 -6.21 -21.90
N LEU A 300 -22.99 -5.72 -22.80
CA LEU A 300 -23.22 -4.45 -23.49
C LEU A 300 -24.27 -4.56 -24.61
N PRO A 301 -25.17 -3.57 -24.78
CA PRO A 301 -26.23 -3.60 -25.80
C PRO A 301 -25.73 -3.79 -27.25
N HIS A 302 -24.53 -3.30 -27.56
CA HIS A 302 -23.94 -3.36 -28.90
C HIS A 302 -22.96 -4.52 -29.11
N PHE A 303 -22.93 -5.49 -28.19
CA PHE A 303 -22.02 -6.64 -28.26
C PHE A 303 -22.13 -7.42 -29.58
N TRP A 304 -23.33 -7.54 -30.15
CA TRP A 304 -23.55 -8.24 -31.43
C TRP A 304 -22.70 -7.68 -32.58
N ARG A 305 -22.35 -6.39 -32.54
CA ARG A 305 -21.58 -5.71 -33.60
C ARG A 305 -20.07 -5.72 -33.35
N PHE A 306 -19.66 -5.40 -32.12
CA PHE A 306 -18.24 -5.16 -31.78
C PHE A 306 -17.63 -6.23 -30.87
N GLY A 307 -18.46 -7.12 -30.33
CA GLY A 307 -18.08 -8.08 -29.29
C GLY A 307 -16.92 -8.97 -29.67
N ARG A 308 -16.83 -9.42 -30.92
CA ARG A 308 -15.67 -10.21 -31.40
C ARG A 308 -14.34 -9.46 -31.24
N GLY A 309 -14.33 -8.17 -31.56
CA GLY A 309 -13.14 -7.32 -31.41
C GLY A 309 -12.77 -7.11 -29.94
N TRP A 310 -13.76 -6.83 -29.11
CA TRP A 310 -13.55 -6.67 -27.67
C TRP A 310 -13.02 -7.92 -26.99
N LEU A 311 -13.58 -9.10 -27.30
CA LEU A 311 -13.09 -10.36 -26.76
C LEU A 311 -11.66 -10.66 -27.25
N LYS A 312 -11.37 -10.44 -28.54
CA LYS A 312 -10.01 -10.58 -29.08
C LYS A 312 -8.99 -9.68 -28.37
N ARG A 313 -9.39 -8.45 -28.01
CA ARG A 313 -8.53 -7.52 -27.23
C ARG A 313 -8.23 -8.06 -25.83
N VAL A 314 -9.24 -8.60 -25.13
CA VAL A 314 -9.02 -9.21 -23.81
C VAL A 314 -8.09 -10.42 -23.93
N ASP A 315 -8.32 -11.29 -24.92
CA ASP A 315 -7.52 -12.50 -25.12
C ASP A 315 -6.05 -12.18 -25.46
N ALA A 316 -5.82 -11.20 -26.34
CA ALA A 316 -4.48 -10.74 -26.70
C ALA A 316 -3.75 -10.12 -25.50
N THR A 317 -4.45 -9.30 -24.71
CA THR A 317 -3.87 -8.66 -23.52
C THR A 317 -3.54 -9.69 -22.45
N LEU A 318 -4.41 -10.68 -22.21
CA LEU A 318 -4.16 -11.78 -21.28
C LEU A 318 -2.96 -12.64 -21.72
N ALA A 319 -2.89 -12.99 -23.01
CA ALA A 319 -1.78 -13.77 -23.55
C ALA A 319 -0.44 -13.03 -23.34
N LEU A 320 -0.40 -11.73 -23.65
CA LEU A 320 0.80 -10.90 -23.45
C LEU A 320 1.17 -10.78 -21.96
N ALA A 321 0.20 -10.55 -21.08
CA ALA A 321 0.42 -10.48 -19.64
C ALA A 321 1.03 -11.79 -19.11
N ARG A 322 0.52 -12.95 -19.56
CA ARG A 322 1.08 -14.27 -19.21
C ARG A 322 2.49 -14.46 -19.75
N THR A 323 2.79 -14.01 -20.97
CA THR A 323 4.15 -14.03 -21.52
C THR A 323 5.11 -13.22 -20.66
N TRP A 324 4.70 -12.01 -20.23
CA TRP A 324 5.52 -11.17 -19.35
C TRP A 324 5.71 -11.80 -17.98
N ALA A 325 4.64 -12.33 -17.36
CA ALA A 325 4.71 -13.01 -16.09
C ALA A 325 5.69 -14.20 -16.13
N ALA A 326 5.64 -15.00 -17.21
CA ALA A 326 6.56 -16.12 -17.41
C ALA A 326 8.02 -15.67 -17.63
N ALA A 327 8.24 -14.66 -18.48
CA ALA A 327 9.58 -14.16 -18.79
C ALA A 327 10.27 -13.52 -17.57
N GLU A 328 9.49 -12.87 -16.71
CA GLU A 328 9.97 -12.15 -15.52
C GLU A 328 9.85 -12.97 -14.23
N ALA A 329 9.43 -14.24 -14.33
CA ALA A 329 9.14 -15.11 -13.19
C ALA A 329 8.25 -14.45 -12.11
N THR A 330 7.32 -13.59 -12.53
CA THR A 330 6.44 -12.83 -11.64
C THR A 330 5.21 -13.68 -11.30
N ASN A 331 4.98 -13.90 -10.00
CA ASN A 331 3.86 -14.71 -9.50
C ASN A 331 2.85 -13.92 -8.66
N ARG A 332 3.07 -12.62 -8.46
CA ARG A 332 2.21 -11.70 -7.69
C ARG A 332 1.78 -10.49 -8.51
N GLY A 333 0.62 -9.93 -8.15
CA GLY A 333 0.05 -8.75 -8.80
C GLY A 333 0.64 -7.42 -8.35
N LEU A 334 1.22 -7.36 -7.15
CA LEU A 334 1.82 -6.15 -6.60
C LEU A 334 3.33 -6.14 -6.79
N ILE A 335 3.88 -4.96 -7.08
CA ILE A 335 5.33 -4.77 -7.10
C ILE A 335 5.85 -5.01 -5.67
N GLU A 336 6.72 -6.00 -5.53
CA GLU A 336 7.49 -6.17 -4.30
C GLU A 336 8.45 -4.97 -4.17
N PRO A 337 8.66 -4.39 -2.96
CA PRO A 337 9.61 -3.29 -2.79
C PRO A 337 11.06 -3.61 -3.25
N GLN A 338 11.36 -4.89 -3.49
CA GLN A 338 12.65 -5.38 -3.97
C GLN A 338 12.81 -5.44 -5.51
N GLN A 339 11.75 -5.23 -6.31
CA GLN A 339 11.87 -5.26 -7.78
C GLN A 339 12.47 -3.98 -8.41
N ILE A 340 12.86 -3.00 -7.60
CA ILE A 340 13.57 -1.80 -8.04
C ILE A 340 15.10 -2.03 -8.16
N ALA A 341 15.64 -3.16 -7.66
CA ALA A 341 17.09 -3.25 -7.36
C ALA A 341 17.90 -4.40 -7.98
N LYS A 342 17.38 -5.26 -8.86
CA LYS A 342 18.21 -6.35 -9.43
C LYS A 342 18.36 -6.31 -10.94
N GLY A 343 19.44 -5.64 -11.35
CA GLY A 343 20.28 -6.16 -12.43
C GLY A 343 20.80 -7.54 -12.07
N GLU A 344 20.61 -8.44 -13.02
CA GLU A 344 21.01 -9.84 -13.16
C GLU A 344 22.10 -10.41 -12.22
N GLY A 345 21.78 -11.57 -11.64
CA GLY A 345 22.73 -12.52 -11.06
C GLY A 345 22.05 -13.88 -10.90
N LYS A 346 22.39 -14.83 -11.79
CA LYS A 346 21.84 -16.20 -11.86
C LYS A 346 22.05 -16.99 -10.56
N MET A 347 21.12 -17.93 -10.30
CA MET A 347 21.36 -19.39 -10.19
C MET A 347 20.56 -20.06 -9.04
N GLY A 348 19.94 -21.20 -9.34
CA GLY A 348 19.78 -22.30 -8.37
C GLY A 348 18.36 -22.71 -7.97
N GLU A 349 17.85 -23.75 -8.64
CA GLU A 349 16.63 -24.50 -8.36
C GLU A 349 16.74 -25.38 -7.10
N LYS A 350 15.73 -25.42 -6.21
CA LYS A 350 14.99 -26.63 -5.74
C LYS A 350 14.16 -26.45 -4.44
N SER A 351 12.86 -26.77 -4.58
CA SER A 351 12.05 -27.66 -3.72
C SER A 351 11.37 -27.18 -2.40
N LYS A 352 10.09 -26.80 -2.55
CA LYS A 352 8.84 -27.48 -2.06
C LYS A 352 8.44 -27.56 -0.56
N THR A 353 7.21 -27.06 -0.30
CA THR A 353 6.14 -27.50 0.67
C THR A 353 6.33 -27.11 2.15
N GLU A 354 5.36 -26.64 2.98
CA GLU A 354 3.88 -26.73 3.08
C GLU A 354 3.25 -25.46 3.71
N ILE A 355 1.92 -25.33 3.60
CA ILE A 355 1.05 -24.26 4.13
C ILE A 355 0.43 -24.68 5.47
N SER A 356 0.37 -23.75 6.44
CA SER A 356 -0.64 -23.76 7.52
C SER A 356 -0.97 -22.33 7.99
N SER A 357 -2.22 -21.92 7.78
CA SER A 357 -2.98 -20.84 8.45
C SER A 357 -3.12 -21.11 9.96
N SER A 358 -3.44 -20.23 10.90
CA SER A 358 -3.84 -18.80 11.02
C SER A 358 -3.86 -18.49 12.53
N ASP A 359 -3.66 -17.24 12.98
CA ASP A 359 -4.74 -16.52 13.68
C ASP A 359 -4.49 -15.01 13.72
N ASP A 360 -5.60 -14.30 13.57
CA ASP A 360 -5.75 -12.89 13.26
C ASP A 360 -5.63 -11.98 14.48
N SER A 361 -5.09 -10.78 14.26
CA SER A 361 -5.71 -9.49 14.64
C SER A 361 -4.75 -8.36 14.22
N LYS A 362 -5.12 -7.36 13.41
CA LYS A 362 -5.85 -6.13 13.80
C LYS A 362 -5.96 -5.17 12.59
N TRP A 363 -6.37 -5.66 11.42
CA TRP A 363 -6.47 -4.84 10.19
C TRP A 363 -7.72 -3.92 10.14
N TRP A 364 -8.68 -4.15 11.05
CA TRP A 364 -10.01 -3.53 11.05
C TRP A 364 -10.09 -2.10 11.61
N LEU A 365 -9.01 -1.55 12.19
CA LEU A 365 -9.03 -0.24 12.87
C LEU A 365 -9.12 0.98 11.93
N ASN A 366 -8.95 0.79 10.62
CA ASN A 366 -8.80 1.90 9.66
C ASN A 366 -10.01 2.14 8.74
N SER A 367 -11.10 1.38 8.86
CA SER A 367 -12.29 1.54 8.01
C SER A 367 -13.31 2.52 8.61
N LYS A 368 -13.57 3.65 7.92
CA LYS A 368 -14.58 4.66 8.30
C LYS A 368 -16.00 4.07 8.33
N THR A 369 -16.26 3.06 7.50
CA THR A 369 -17.53 2.32 7.45
C THR A 369 -17.71 1.45 8.69
N MET A 370 -16.64 0.80 9.15
CA MET A 370 -16.64 -0.01 10.38
C MET A 370 -16.91 0.85 11.63
N TRP A 371 -16.33 2.05 11.70
CA TRP A 371 -16.64 3.02 12.76
C TRP A 371 -18.12 3.44 12.76
N GLY A 372 -18.72 3.66 11.59
CA GLY A 372 -20.15 3.97 11.47
C GLY A 372 -21.06 2.86 12.02
N THR A 373 -20.76 1.59 11.70
CA THR A 373 -21.49 0.43 12.23
C THR A 373 -21.26 0.20 13.73
N LEU A 374 -20.04 0.42 14.24
CA LEU A 374 -19.71 0.26 15.66
C LEU A 374 -20.37 1.34 16.53
N ILE A 375 -20.40 2.59 16.06
CA ILE A 375 -21.10 3.69 16.74
C ILE A 375 -22.61 3.40 16.80
N THR A 376 -23.19 2.89 15.71
CA THR A 376 -24.62 2.55 15.63
C THR A 376 -25.00 1.36 16.54
N ALA A 377 -24.14 0.35 16.61
CA ALA A 377 -24.33 -0.79 17.52
C ALA A 377 -24.18 -0.39 18.99
N ALA A 378 -23.19 0.46 19.31
CA ALA A 378 -23.00 0.99 20.66
C ALA A 378 -24.19 1.86 21.11
N ALA A 379 -24.71 2.73 20.23
CA ALA A 379 -25.84 3.59 20.52
C ALA A 379 -27.17 2.85 20.75
N THR A 380 -27.31 1.62 20.24
CA THR A 380 -28.53 0.79 20.39
C THR A 380 -28.44 -0.20 21.54
N VAL A 381 -27.26 -0.77 21.80
CA VAL A 381 -27.07 -1.82 22.81
C VAL A 381 -26.81 -1.25 24.20
N ILE A 382 -26.07 -0.14 24.31
CA ILE A 382 -25.64 0.43 25.60
C ILE A 382 -26.81 1.01 26.42
N PRO A 383 -27.84 1.67 25.85
CA PRO A 383 -29.00 2.12 26.62
C PRO A 383 -29.83 0.96 27.19
N VAL A 384 -29.79 -0.22 26.54
CA VAL A 384 -30.60 -1.39 26.90
C VAL A 384 -29.87 -2.27 27.93
N LEU A 385 -28.57 -2.48 27.77
CA LEU A 385 -27.78 -3.38 28.64
C LEU A 385 -26.93 -2.65 29.68
N GLY A 386 -26.62 -1.36 29.49
CA GLY A 386 -25.76 -0.55 30.36
C GLY A 386 -26.15 -0.57 31.85
N PRO A 387 -27.44 -0.43 32.22
CA PRO A 387 -27.87 -0.49 33.62
C PRO A 387 -27.65 -1.87 34.27
N ALA A 388 -27.69 -2.96 33.50
CA ALA A 388 -27.56 -4.32 34.03
C ALA A 388 -26.10 -4.74 34.31
N VAL A 389 -25.14 -4.08 33.66
CA VAL A 389 -23.68 -4.29 33.87
C VAL A 389 -23.01 -3.16 34.66
N GLY A 390 -23.80 -2.26 35.27
CA GLY A 390 -23.28 -1.20 36.15
C GLY A 390 -22.54 -0.07 35.45
N ILE A 391 -22.72 0.08 34.13
CA ILE A 391 -22.11 1.17 33.36
C ILE A 391 -23.10 2.34 33.35
N VAL A 392 -22.87 3.31 34.23
CA VAL A 392 -23.62 4.57 34.26
C VAL A 392 -22.87 5.58 33.39
N LEU A 393 -23.40 5.86 32.20
CA LEU A 393 -22.83 6.89 31.34
C LEU A 393 -23.18 8.29 31.88
N PRO A 394 -22.21 9.22 31.98
CA PRO A 394 -22.47 10.57 32.42
C PRO A 394 -23.28 11.34 31.36
N ALA A 395 -24.28 12.13 31.80
CA ALA A 395 -25.29 12.73 30.92
C ALA A 395 -24.71 13.70 29.88
N ASP A 396 -23.56 14.30 30.19
CA ASP A 396 -22.74 15.17 29.37
C ASP A 396 -22.12 14.45 28.15
N LEU A 397 -21.97 13.12 28.22
CA LEU A 397 -21.52 12.31 27.07
C LEU A 397 -22.59 12.24 25.98
N ILE A 398 -23.88 12.31 26.34
CA ILE A 398 -25.00 12.24 25.38
C ILE A 398 -25.15 13.56 24.62
N THR A 399 -24.91 14.69 25.28
CA THR A 399 -24.99 16.03 24.66
C THR A 399 -23.77 16.39 23.81
N SER A 400 -22.58 15.81 24.06
CA SER A 400 -21.35 16.12 23.31
C SER A 400 -21.18 15.36 21.99
N PHE A 401 -22.07 14.40 21.69
CA PHE A 401 -22.09 13.69 20.41
C PHE A 401 -22.34 14.61 19.20
N GLY A 402 -22.86 15.82 19.42
CA GLY A 402 -23.05 16.83 18.37
C GLY A 402 -21.80 17.65 18.04
N ASP A 403 -20.93 17.94 19.01
CA ASP A 403 -19.96 19.04 18.86
C ASP A 403 -18.49 18.62 18.76
N GLN A 404 -18.07 17.43 19.24
CA GLN A 404 -16.66 17.02 19.12
C GLN A 404 -16.47 15.50 18.96
N VAL A 405 -16.24 15.08 17.71
CA VAL A 405 -16.01 13.69 17.28
C VAL A 405 -14.74 13.06 17.91
N VAL A 406 -13.73 13.86 18.24
CA VAL A 406 -12.41 13.36 18.67
C VAL A 406 -12.42 12.90 20.14
N THR A 407 -13.12 13.62 21.01
CA THR A 407 -13.19 13.32 22.45
C THR A 407 -14.06 12.10 22.73
N ALA A 408 -15.15 11.93 21.97
CA ALA A 408 -16.00 10.74 22.02
C ALA A 408 -15.26 9.46 21.56
N ALA A 409 -14.39 9.57 20.55
CA ALA A 409 -13.59 8.44 20.08
C ALA A 409 -12.56 7.96 21.12
N GLN A 410 -11.94 8.89 21.86
CA GLN A 410 -10.98 8.54 22.93
C GLN A 410 -11.67 7.91 24.14
N ALA A 411 -12.84 8.41 24.54
CA ALA A 411 -13.62 7.83 25.63
C ALA A 411 -14.10 6.41 25.28
N LEU A 412 -14.59 6.19 24.06
CA LEU A 412 -15.04 4.87 23.57
C LEU A 412 -13.87 3.88 23.42
N ALA A 413 -12.72 4.32 22.94
CA ALA A 413 -11.52 3.49 22.87
C ALA A 413 -11.01 3.05 24.25
N GLY A 414 -11.05 3.95 25.24
CA GLY A 414 -10.72 3.62 26.63
C GLY A 414 -11.69 2.61 27.25
N LEU A 415 -12.99 2.76 26.97
CA LEU A 415 -14.05 1.87 27.48
C LEU A 415 -13.95 0.46 26.86
N PHE A 416 -13.69 0.37 25.56
CA PHE A 416 -13.43 -0.90 24.86
C PHE A 416 -12.12 -1.56 25.31
N GLY A 417 -11.05 -0.79 25.49
CA GLY A 417 -9.78 -1.31 26.00
C GLY A 417 -9.93 -1.90 27.41
N THR A 418 -10.75 -1.26 28.25
CA THR A 418 -11.04 -1.74 29.61
C THR A 418 -11.90 -3.01 29.58
N ALA A 419 -12.92 -3.07 28.73
CA ALA A 419 -13.76 -4.27 28.56
C ALA A 419 -12.98 -5.48 28.03
N LEU A 420 -12.09 -5.26 27.05
CA LEU A 420 -11.20 -6.30 26.51
C LEU A 420 -10.14 -6.75 27.52
N ALA A 421 -9.62 -5.84 28.36
CA ALA A 421 -8.69 -6.17 29.43
C ALA A 421 -9.37 -7.00 30.53
N ILE A 422 -10.63 -6.69 30.88
CA ILE A 422 -11.42 -7.47 31.82
C ILE A 422 -11.72 -8.86 31.24
N TYR A 423 -12.13 -8.94 29.98
CA TYR A 423 -12.37 -10.22 29.29
C TYR A 423 -11.11 -11.08 29.18
N GLY A 424 -9.96 -10.48 28.85
CA GLY A 424 -8.67 -11.15 28.81
C GLY A 424 -8.24 -11.70 30.16
N ARG A 425 -8.50 -10.96 31.25
CA ARG A 425 -8.26 -11.44 32.62
C ARG A 425 -9.18 -12.60 33.01
N LEU A 426 -10.46 -12.55 32.64
CA LEU A 426 -11.41 -13.63 32.92
C LEU A 426 -11.11 -14.93 32.14
N LYS A 427 -10.47 -14.84 30.97
CA LYS A 427 -10.11 -16.01 30.14
C LYS A 427 -8.76 -16.64 30.51
N ALA A 428 -7.92 -15.95 31.27
CA ALA A 428 -6.58 -16.41 31.66
C ALA A 428 -6.56 -17.34 32.90
N ASP A 429 -7.66 -17.48 33.64
CA ASP A 429 -7.72 -18.26 34.89
C ASP A 429 -8.02 -19.76 34.71
N THR A 430 -7.65 -20.39 33.59
CA THR A 430 -7.77 -21.86 33.47
C THR A 430 -6.43 -22.51 33.83
N PRO A 431 -6.31 -23.29 34.93
CA PRO A 431 -5.01 -23.78 35.40
C PRO A 431 -4.42 -24.85 34.49
N LEU A 432 -3.11 -24.75 34.22
CA LEU A 432 -2.32 -25.76 33.51
C LEU A 432 -2.23 -27.07 34.34
N VAL A 433 -2.68 -28.19 33.76
CA VAL A 433 -2.51 -29.53 34.37
C VAL A 433 -1.18 -30.13 33.90
N LEU A 434 -0.29 -30.42 34.84
CA LEU A 434 0.97 -31.15 34.63
C LEU A 434 0.69 -32.58 34.13
N ARG A 435 1.19 -32.92 32.94
CA ARG A 435 1.19 -34.30 32.44
C ARG A 435 2.38 -35.03 33.09
N LYS A 436 2.07 -35.99 33.98
CA LYS A 436 3.06 -36.91 34.57
C LYS A 436 3.42 -38.04 33.61
N ASN A 437 4.71 -38.35 33.64
CA ASN A 437 5.49 -39.47 33.07
C ASN A 437 5.65 -39.52 31.56
#